data_AF-A0A242A7T2-F1
#
_entry.id   AF-A0A242A7T2-F1
#
_cell.length_a   1.000
_cell.length_b   1.000
_cell.length_c   1.000
_cell.angle_alpha   90.00
_cell.angle_beta   90.00
_cell.angle_gamma   90.00
#
_symmetry.space_group_name_H-M   'P 1'
#
loop_
_entity.id
_entity.type
_entity.pdbx_description
1 polymer ?
#
loop_
_entity_poly.entity_id
_entity_poly.type
_entity_poly.pdbx_seq_one_letter_code
_entity_poly.pdbx_strand_id
1 'polypeptide(L)'
;MSSLKEKIVGVISKHLGLDDTYTYELTRDKSGFTVGTVDIEDFEEWTEENVGDLADSIVETLQQQLNQNQQIVLEWLKGIAVKADNAPIVTFSAFGWQHFGAELPTDVEQAYRSMDGKQDLVVMSAYVNWALEQEAE
;
A
#
# COMPACT_ATOMS: atom_id res chain seq x y z
N MET A 1 2.04 9.17 12.87
CA MET A 1 0.82 8.32 12.85
C MET A 1 1.26 6.95 12.36
N SER A 2 0.87 5.87 13.04
CA SER A 2 1.30 4.52 12.65
C SER A 2 0.73 4.14 11.27
N SER A 3 1.58 3.66 10.35
CA SER A 3 1.21 3.30 8.98
C SER A 3 0.12 2.20 8.94
N LEU A 4 -0.58 2.05 7.80
CA LEU A 4 -1.55 0.96 7.64
C LEU A 4 -0.89 -0.42 7.89
N LYS A 5 0.35 -0.58 7.39
CA LYS A 5 1.18 -1.78 7.60
C LYS A 5 1.40 -2.05 9.10
N GLU A 6 1.88 -1.08 9.86
CA GLU A 6 2.14 -1.26 11.30
C GLU A 6 0.87 -1.66 12.09
N LYS A 7 -0.29 -1.09 11.73
CA LYS A 7 -1.57 -1.50 12.35
C LYS A 7 -1.91 -2.94 12.03
N ILE A 8 -1.68 -3.38 10.79
CA ILE A 8 -1.93 -4.76 10.36
C ILE A 8 -0.97 -5.71 11.08
N VAL A 9 0.33 -5.41 11.10
CA VAL A 9 1.34 -6.17 11.87
C VAL A 9 0.90 -6.33 13.32
N GLY A 10 0.56 -5.23 14.00
CA GLY A 10 0.13 -5.28 15.40
C GLY A 10 -1.13 -6.12 15.64
N VAL A 11 -2.07 -6.13 14.71
CA VAL A 11 -3.27 -6.98 14.78
C VAL A 11 -2.91 -8.46 14.57
N ILE A 12 -2.08 -8.77 13.58
CA ILE A 12 -1.67 -10.15 13.27
C ILE A 12 -0.84 -10.72 14.43
N SER A 13 0.20 -10.02 14.90
CA SER A 13 1.05 -10.48 16.00
C SER A 13 0.22 -10.76 17.27
N LYS A 14 -0.74 -9.88 17.57
CA LYS A 14 -1.67 -10.07 18.70
C LYS A 14 -2.60 -11.27 18.50
N HIS A 15 -3.07 -11.51 17.28
CA HIS A 15 -3.98 -12.60 16.98
C HIS A 15 -3.30 -13.97 17.03
N LEU A 16 -2.09 -14.06 16.47
CA LEU A 16 -1.27 -15.26 16.49
C LEU A 16 -0.65 -15.53 17.86
N GLY A 17 -0.67 -14.53 18.75
CA GLY A 17 -0.21 -14.66 20.12
C GLY A 17 1.26 -15.02 20.20
N LEU A 18 2.12 -14.39 19.38
CA LEU A 18 3.55 -14.73 19.29
C LEU A 18 4.29 -14.69 20.65
N ASP A 19 3.75 -14.00 21.66
CA ASP A 19 4.31 -13.93 23.01
C ASP A 19 3.95 -15.14 23.90
N ASP A 20 2.76 -15.73 23.74
CA ASP A 20 2.19 -16.75 24.65
C ASP A 20 1.87 -18.09 23.97
N THR A 21 1.86 -18.13 22.62
CA THR A 21 1.51 -19.31 21.83
C THR A 21 2.38 -19.42 20.59
N TYR A 22 2.76 -20.64 20.26
CA TYR A 22 3.49 -20.92 19.03
C TYR A 22 2.52 -21.15 17.88
N THR A 23 2.65 -20.34 16.82
CA THR A 23 2.01 -20.59 15.53
C THR A 23 3.04 -21.28 14.63
N TYR A 24 2.67 -22.39 14.01
CA TYR A 24 3.54 -23.13 13.10
C TYR A 24 2.91 -23.24 11.72
N GLU A 25 3.73 -23.26 10.68
CA GLU A 25 3.35 -23.65 9.33
C GLU A 25 4.01 -24.95 8.90
N LEU A 26 3.25 -25.76 8.16
CA LEU A 26 3.74 -27.00 7.58
C LEU A 26 4.52 -26.69 6.31
N THR A 27 5.78 -27.11 6.24
CA THR A 27 6.64 -26.95 5.06
C THR A 27 6.58 -28.17 4.13
N ARG A 28 6.21 -29.34 4.66
CA ARG A 28 5.98 -30.56 3.88
C ARG A 28 4.68 -30.50 3.07
N ASP A 29 4.64 -31.24 1.97
CA ASP A 29 3.40 -31.48 1.24
C ASP A 29 2.32 -32.17 2.10
N LYS A 30 1.07 -31.70 1.96
CA LYS A 30 -0.08 -32.13 2.77
C LYS A 30 -0.43 -33.61 2.59
N SER A 31 -0.01 -34.26 1.50
CA SER A 31 -0.20 -35.71 1.32
C SER A 31 0.50 -36.53 2.40
N GLY A 32 1.53 -35.98 3.06
CA GLY A 32 2.23 -36.60 4.17
C GLY A 32 1.32 -37.01 5.33
N PHE A 33 0.24 -36.26 5.59
CA PHE A 33 -0.76 -36.64 6.61
C PHE A 33 -1.51 -37.92 6.25
N THR A 34 -1.72 -38.16 4.95
CA THR A 34 -2.47 -39.34 4.47
C THR A 34 -1.64 -40.61 4.61
N VAL A 35 -0.32 -40.50 4.39
CA VAL A 35 0.61 -41.63 4.51
C VAL A 35 1.27 -41.74 5.88
N GLY A 36 0.96 -40.81 6.80
CA GLY A 36 1.46 -40.83 8.18
C GLY A 36 2.95 -40.52 8.30
N THR A 37 3.49 -39.68 7.41
CA THR A 37 4.92 -39.32 7.38
C THR A 37 5.18 -37.87 7.77
N VAL A 38 4.22 -37.20 8.40
CA VAL A 38 4.42 -35.85 8.94
C VAL A 38 4.93 -35.98 10.36
N ASP A 39 6.03 -35.32 10.66
CA ASP A 39 6.58 -35.18 11.99
C ASP A 39 6.75 -33.70 12.38
N ILE A 40 7.34 -33.43 13.54
CA ILE A 40 7.49 -32.06 14.06
C ILE A 40 8.56 -31.26 13.29
N GLU A 41 9.51 -31.93 12.62
CA GLU A 41 10.57 -31.26 11.84
C GLU A 41 10.02 -30.73 10.51
N ASP A 42 8.84 -31.20 10.08
CA ASP A 42 8.12 -30.68 8.92
C ASP A 42 7.38 -29.34 9.21
N PHE A 43 7.56 -28.75 10.40
CA PHE A 43 6.93 -27.50 10.81
C PHE A 43 7.96 -26.41 11.12
N GLU A 44 7.68 -25.19 10.66
CA GLU A 44 8.45 -24.00 10.98
C GLU A 44 7.59 -23.01 11.78
N GLU A 45 8.19 -22.38 12.79
CA GLU A 45 7.49 -21.41 13.64
C GLU A 45 7.31 -20.10 12.88
N TRP A 46 6.12 -19.52 12.97
CA TRP A 46 5.87 -18.17 12.48
C TRP A 46 6.63 -17.16 13.32
N THR A 47 7.41 -16.32 12.64
CA THR A 47 8.18 -15.23 13.24
C THR A 47 7.60 -13.87 12.86
N GLU A 48 8.23 -12.80 13.36
CA GLU A 48 7.89 -11.43 12.93
C GLU A 48 8.07 -11.21 11.43
N GLU A 49 8.96 -11.96 10.77
CA GLU A 49 9.17 -11.90 9.31
C GLU A 49 7.92 -12.36 8.56
N ASN A 50 7.35 -13.51 8.93
CA ASN A 50 6.12 -14.03 8.33
C ASN A 50 4.95 -13.05 8.51
N VAL A 51 4.87 -12.39 9.67
CA VAL A 51 3.86 -11.36 9.92
C VAL A 51 4.07 -10.13 9.04
N GLY A 52 5.32 -9.69 8.87
CA GLY A 52 5.70 -8.59 7.99
C GLY A 52 5.29 -8.86 6.54
N ASP A 53 5.63 -10.04 6.02
CA ASP A 53 5.32 -10.45 4.66
C ASP A 53 3.81 -10.54 4.40
N LEU A 54 3.06 -11.14 5.34
CA LEU A 54 1.60 -11.18 5.25
C LEU A 54 1.01 -9.75 5.30
N ALA A 55 1.52 -8.90 6.18
CA ALA A 55 1.07 -7.52 6.27
C ALA A 55 1.33 -6.75 4.97
N ASP A 56 2.48 -6.95 4.33
CA ASP A 56 2.79 -6.37 3.02
C ASP A 56 1.83 -6.86 1.94
N SER A 57 1.57 -8.16 1.86
CA SER A 57 0.60 -8.72 0.91
C SER A 57 -0.82 -8.17 1.11
N ILE A 58 -1.25 -7.99 2.36
CA ILE A 58 -2.54 -7.38 2.68
C ILE A 58 -2.55 -5.90 2.27
N VAL A 59 -1.50 -5.15 2.58
CA VAL A 59 -1.39 -3.74 2.19
C VAL A 59 -1.42 -3.60 0.67
N GLU A 60 -0.66 -4.41 -0.06
CA GLU A 60 -0.65 -4.42 -1.53
C GLU A 60 -2.04 -4.73 -2.09
N THR A 61 -2.75 -5.69 -1.50
CA THR A 61 -4.12 -6.06 -1.91
C THR A 61 -5.13 -4.95 -1.60
N LEU A 62 -4.98 -4.27 -0.46
CA LEU A 62 -5.88 -3.19 -0.03
C LEU A 62 -5.56 -1.85 -0.69
N GLN A 63 -4.32 -1.65 -1.15
CA GLN A 63 -3.97 -0.51 -1.99
C GLN A 63 -4.77 -0.59 -3.28
N GLN A 64 -5.52 0.48 -3.56
CA GLN A 64 -6.33 0.54 -4.76
C GLN A 64 -5.41 0.53 -5.98
N GLN A 65 -5.58 -0.48 -6.85
CA GLN A 65 -4.84 -0.53 -8.11
C GLN A 65 -5.19 0.68 -8.97
N LEU A 66 -4.20 1.52 -9.22
CA LEU A 66 -4.32 2.68 -10.08
C LEU A 66 -4.37 2.23 -11.53
N ASN A 67 -5.39 2.64 -12.27
CA ASN A 67 -5.39 2.52 -13.73
C ASN A 67 -4.42 3.54 -14.36
N GLN A 68 -4.22 3.42 -15.68
CA GLN A 68 -3.27 4.26 -16.40
C GLN A 68 -3.50 5.78 -16.19
N ASN A 69 -4.75 6.25 -16.23
CA ASN A 69 -5.05 7.68 -16.06
C ASN A 69 -4.73 8.15 -14.63
N GLN A 70 -5.08 7.33 -13.64
CA GLN A 70 -4.80 7.62 -12.23
C GLN A 70 -3.28 7.66 -11.95
N GLN A 71 -2.51 6.77 -12.57
CA GLN A 71 -1.05 6.76 -12.46
C GLN A 71 -0.43 8.03 -13.04
N ILE A 72 -0.87 8.46 -14.24
CA ILE A 72 -0.37 9.68 -14.88
C ILE A 72 -0.58 10.91 -13.96
N VAL A 73 -1.79 11.04 -13.40
CA VAL A 73 -2.10 12.17 -12.50
C VAL A 73 -1.29 12.08 -11.21
N LEU A 74 -1.17 10.89 -10.61
CA LEU A 74 -0.40 10.68 -9.39
C LEU A 74 1.09 11.04 -9.58
N GLU A 75 1.72 10.56 -10.64
CA GLU A 75 3.15 10.83 -10.89
C GLU A 75 3.41 12.31 -11.14
N TRP A 76 2.48 13.00 -11.81
CA TRP A 76 2.56 14.45 -11.95
C TRP A 76 2.48 15.17 -10.59
N LEU A 77 1.55 14.78 -9.72
CA LEU A 77 1.41 15.35 -8.37
C LEU A 77 2.68 15.16 -7.53
N LYS A 78 3.27 13.95 -7.54
CA LYS A 78 4.56 13.68 -6.89
C LYS A 78 5.67 14.57 -7.44
N GLY A 79 5.76 14.68 -8.76
CA GLY A 79 6.77 15.50 -9.43
C GLY A 79 6.69 16.97 -9.06
N ILE A 80 5.49 17.54 -8.93
CA ILE A 80 5.31 18.92 -8.47
C ILE A 80 5.68 19.07 -7.00
N ALA A 81 5.26 18.13 -6.14
CA ALA A 81 5.58 18.17 -4.71
C ALA A 81 7.10 18.20 -4.48
N VAL A 82 7.84 17.33 -5.17
CA VAL A 82 9.31 17.27 -5.08
C VAL A 82 9.97 18.52 -5.67
N LYS A 83 9.54 18.98 -6.85
CA LYS A 83 10.19 20.11 -7.54
C LYS A 83 9.97 21.44 -6.83
N ALA A 84 8.80 21.62 -6.24
CA ALA A 84 8.41 22.89 -5.66
C ALA A 84 8.70 22.99 -4.15
N ASP A 85 9.13 21.90 -3.51
CA ASP A 85 9.28 21.79 -2.05
C ASP A 85 8.00 22.27 -1.32
N ASN A 86 6.85 22.00 -1.94
CA ASN A 86 5.56 22.49 -1.48
C ASN A 86 4.96 21.48 -0.51
N ALA A 87 4.32 21.99 0.54
CA ALA A 87 3.48 21.16 1.41
C ALA A 87 2.48 20.34 0.55
N PRO A 88 2.31 19.02 0.82
CA PRO A 88 1.50 18.14 -0.04
C PRO A 88 0.07 18.66 -0.31
N ILE A 89 -0.56 19.27 0.70
CA ILE A 89 -1.90 19.85 0.58
C ILE A 89 -1.94 21.04 -0.40
N VAL A 90 -0.85 21.82 -0.47
CA VAL A 90 -0.74 22.96 -1.39
C VAL A 90 -0.62 22.43 -2.82
N THR A 91 0.19 21.41 -3.05
CA THR A 91 0.34 20.75 -4.36
C THR A 91 -0.98 20.20 -4.89
N PHE A 92 -1.72 19.48 -4.05
CA PHE A 92 -3.03 18.94 -4.44
C PHE A 92 -4.05 20.05 -4.72
N SER A 93 -4.07 21.12 -3.90
CA SER A 93 -4.95 22.27 -4.14
C SER A 93 -4.60 23.01 -5.43
N ALA A 94 -3.31 23.17 -5.73
CA ALA A 94 -2.82 23.83 -6.92
C ALA A 94 -3.20 23.05 -8.18
N PHE A 95 -3.14 21.71 -8.16
CA PHE A 95 -3.64 20.88 -9.26
C PHE A 95 -5.10 21.19 -9.62
N GLY A 96 -5.96 21.29 -8.60
CA GLY A 96 -7.36 21.66 -8.77
C GLY A 96 -7.52 23.05 -9.42
N TRP A 97 -6.74 24.04 -8.98
CA TRP A 97 -6.76 25.39 -9.58
C TRP A 97 -6.20 25.43 -11.00
N GLN A 98 -5.13 24.68 -11.28
CA GLN A 98 -4.51 24.62 -12.60
C GLN A 98 -5.46 23.98 -13.61
N HIS A 99 -6.24 22.96 -13.23
CA HIS A 99 -7.29 22.42 -14.09
C HIS A 99 -8.30 23.48 -14.60
N PHE A 100 -8.51 24.56 -13.84
CA PHE A 100 -9.44 25.64 -14.20
C PHE A 100 -8.76 26.90 -14.77
N GLY A 101 -7.42 26.99 -14.83
CA GLY A 101 -6.76 28.26 -15.19
C GLY A 101 -5.29 28.24 -15.63
N ALA A 102 -4.57 27.10 -15.59
CA ALA A 102 -3.20 26.98 -16.11
C ALA A 102 -3.05 25.71 -16.95
N GLU A 103 -2.25 25.76 -18.02
CA GLU A 103 -2.05 24.57 -18.89
C GLU A 103 -1.30 23.47 -18.14
N LEU A 104 -2.01 22.40 -17.81
CA LEU A 104 -1.41 21.10 -17.49
C LEU A 104 -0.75 20.53 -18.76
N PRO A 105 0.29 19.68 -18.62
CA PRO A 105 0.74 18.86 -19.73
C PRO A 105 -0.43 18.10 -20.39
N THR A 106 -0.44 18.01 -21.72
CA THR A 106 -1.58 17.47 -22.49
C THR A 106 -1.98 16.06 -22.06
N ASP A 107 -1.02 15.20 -21.74
CA ASP A 107 -1.23 13.84 -21.26
C ASP A 107 -1.89 13.80 -19.88
N VAL A 108 -1.46 14.66 -18.96
CA VAL A 108 -2.03 14.79 -17.62
C VAL A 108 -3.44 15.36 -17.67
N GLU A 109 -3.68 16.37 -18.52
CA GLU A 109 -5.01 16.93 -18.72
C GLU A 109 -5.99 15.88 -19.27
N GLN A 110 -5.59 15.14 -20.31
CA GLN A 110 -6.42 14.09 -20.91
C GLN A 110 -6.70 12.95 -19.93
N ALA A 111 -5.69 12.52 -19.17
CA ALA A 111 -5.84 11.51 -18.14
C ALA A 111 -6.88 11.93 -17.09
N TYR A 112 -6.75 13.15 -16.54
CA TYR A 112 -7.66 13.67 -15.53
C TYR A 112 -9.09 13.89 -16.07
N ARG A 113 -9.25 14.42 -17.29
CA ARG A 113 -10.58 14.59 -17.92
C ARG A 113 -11.30 13.27 -18.18
N SER A 114 -10.56 12.17 -18.23
CA SER A 114 -11.10 10.82 -18.42
C SER A 114 -11.41 10.11 -17.10
N MET A 115 -11.22 10.78 -15.96
CA MET A 115 -11.51 10.25 -14.63
C MET A 115 -12.89 10.68 -14.13
N ASP A 116 -13.48 9.85 -13.27
CA ASP A 116 -14.66 10.20 -12.47
C ASP A 116 -14.29 10.59 -11.03
N GLY A 117 -15.28 11.10 -10.28
CA GLY A 117 -15.05 11.54 -8.90
C GLY A 117 -14.61 10.43 -7.93
N LYS A 118 -14.84 9.15 -8.23
CA LYS A 118 -14.28 8.05 -7.42
C LYS A 118 -12.80 7.88 -7.72
N GLN A 119 -12.44 7.99 -8.99
CA GLN A 119 -11.05 7.91 -9.43
C GLN A 119 -10.21 9.08 -8.88
N ASP A 120 -10.80 10.27 -8.73
CA ASP A 120 -10.17 11.41 -8.04
C ASP A 120 -9.80 11.06 -6.59
N LEU A 121 -10.75 10.46 -5.85
CA LEU A 121 -10.53 10.05 -4.46
C LEU A 121 -9.46 8.95 -4.35
N VAL A 122 -9.39 8.04 -5.32
CA VAL A 122 -8.34 7.01 -5.40
C VAL A 122 -6.96 7.66 -5.57
N VAL A 123 -6.81 8.61 -6.50
CA VAL A 123 -5.55 9.34 -6.70
C VAL A 123 -5.18 10.13 -5.45
N MET A 124 -6.15 10.80 -4.81
CA MET A 124 -5.94 11.52 -3.57
C MET A 124 -5.45 10.60 -2.44
N SER A 125 -6.06 9.43 -2.29
CA SER A 125 -5.63 8.44 -1.30
C SER A 125 -4.20 7.95 -1.56
N ALA A 126 -3.87 7.65 -2.81
CA ALA A 126 -2.53 7.21 -3.19
C ALA A 126 -1.48 8.31 -2.97
N TYR A 127 -1.83 9.56 -3.28
CA TYR A 127 -0.96 10.72 -3.06
C TYR A 127 -0.69 10.97 -1.56
N VAL A 128 -1.73 10.88 -0.71
CA VAL A 128 -1.57 11.01 0.75
C VAL A 128 -0.68 9.90 1.31
N ASN A 129 -0.90 8.65 0.90
CA ASN A 129 -0.08 7.52 1.37
C ASN A 129 1.39 7.74 1.01
N TRP A 130 1.68 8.09 -0.24
CA TRP A 130 3.05 8.41 -0.68
C TRP A 130 3.64 9.58 0.12
N ALA A 131 2.89 10.67 0.32
CA ALA A 131 3.40 11.85 1.04
C ALA A 131 3.73 11.54 2.51
N LEU A 132 2.98 10.64 3.15
CA LEU A 132 3.27 10.19 4.52
C LEU A 132 4.55 9.35 4.59
N GLU A 133 4.86 8.56 3.56
CA GLU A 133 6.10 7.78 3.49
C GLU A 133 7.34 8.71 3.39
N GLN A 134 7.24 9.83 2.67
CA GLN A 134 8.34 10.79 2.54
C GLN A 134 8.68 11.53 3.84
N GLU A 135 7.72 11.69 4.77
CA GLU A 135 7.95 12.32 6.08
C GLU A 135 8.53 11.33 7.12
N ALA A 136 8.53 10.03 6.81
CA ALA A 136 9.07 8.99 7.67
C ALA A 136 10.57 8.71 7.42
N GLU A 137 11.13 9.25 6.32
CA GLU A 137 12.56 9.24 5.96
C GLU A 137 13.30 10.49 6.48
#